data_AF-A0A3C1UA85-F1
#
_entry.id   AF-A0A3C1UA85-F1
#
_cell.length_a   1.000
_cell.length_b   1.000
_cell.length_c   1.000
_cell.angle_alpha   90.00
_cell.angle_beta   90.00
_cell.angle_gamma   90.00
#
_symmetry.space_group_name_H-M   'P 1'
#
loop_
_entity.id
_entity.type
_entity.pdbx_description
1 polymer ?
#
loop_
_entity_poly.entity_id
_entity_poly.type
_entity_poly.pdbx_seq_one_letter_code
_entity_poly.pdbx_strand_id
1 'polypeptide(L)'
;MTKPPSCAGSAMTLRRSKVDWAQSVCTVRFDVQGAAFSIQPGQKSTHVRSEWVITQVACGTRMRLILHPLVPIKIEEVRCDLKMVVDSNDPLFFNGYQSWTDSREWCVNDTMPHLSWLAKPLVKKYKFDRYGDTVVRPFSHRKGHFHGFSFATIGSDLQKTFFGSLNEKDGFTILEYFHDKARWVFSKDNAGCVLKDESCVLDLVCLDGTSDEVYDAYFQLLGINPPRMSHATGWTSWYNYYQNISETIIEKNLANFNDQNRIDFFQIDDGYQTAIGDWLSVDPAKFSQGMKPIADKIHALGMKAG
;
A
#
# COMPACT_ATOMS: atom_id res chain seq x y z
N MET A 1 9.20 -38.43 -8.86
CA MET A 1 9.50 -38.16 -10.29
C MET A 1 8.18 -37.95 -11.01
N THR A 2 7.75 -36.71 -11.13
CA THR A 2 6.52 -36.32 -11.84
C THR A 2 6.97 -35.47 -13.03
N LYS A 3 6.58 -35.92 -14.23
CA LYS A 3 6.92 -35.29 -15.52
C LYS A 3 6.47 -33.82 -15.55
N PRO A 4 7.22 -32.90 -16.18
CA PRO A 4 6.72 -31.57 -16.48
C PRO A 4 5.61 -31.68 -17.55
N PRO A 5 4.54 -30.86 -17.46
CA PRO A 5 3.56 -30.79 -18.52
C PRO A 5 4.17 -30.12 -19.76
N SER A 6 3.91 -30.74 -20.90
CA SER A 6 4.40 -30.36 -22.23
C SER A 6 3.88 -29.01 -22.69
N CYS A 7 4.78 -28.09 -23.03
CA CYS A 7 4.48 -26.93 -23.86
C CYS A 7 4.18 -27.39 -25.29
N ALA A 8 2.92 -27.29 -25.73
CA ALA A 8 2.57 -27.20 -27.15
C ALA A 8 1.17 -26.59 -27.32
N GLY A 9 1.15 -25.30 -27.69
CA GLY A 9 0.17 -24.73 -28.61
C GLY A 9 -1.26 -24.47 -28.10
N SER A 10 -1.51 -23.23 -27.66
CA SER A 10 -2.61 -22.45 -28.24
C SER A 10 -2.26 -20.97 -28.19
N ALA A 11 -2.14 -20.37 -29.37
CA ALA A 11 -1.95 -18.94 -29.54
C ALA A 11 -3.25 -18.21 -29.18
N MET A 12 -3.22 -17.42 -28.12
CA MET A 12 -4.02 -16.19 -28.01
C MET A 12 -3.14 -15.10 -27.39
N THR A 13 -2.10 -14.73 -28.13
CA THR A 13 -1.37 -13.48 -27.90
C THR A 13 -2.22 -12.31 -28.38
N LEU A 14 -3.28 -11.97 -27.64
CA LEU A 14 -3.68 -10.58 -27.55
C LEU A 14 -2.78 -9.96 -26.47
N ARG A 15 -1.51 -9.70 -26.85
CA ARG A 15 -0.72 -8.71 -26.10
C ARG A 15 -1.53 -7.43 -26.20
N ARG A 16 -2.13 -7.01 -25.07
CA ARG A 16 -2.70 -5.66 -24.98
C ARG A 16 -1.64 -4.69 -25.47
N SER A 17 -2.07 -3.65 -26.19
CA SER A 17 -1.18 -2.58 -26.62
C SER A 17 -0.41 -2.10 -25.39
N LYS A 18 0.93 -2.26 -25.40
CA LYS A 18 1.80 -1.78 -24.33
C LYS A 18 1.46 -0.31 -24.07
N VAL A 19 1.17 0.03 -22.82
CA VAL A 19 0.92 1.41 -22.43
C VAL A 19 2.10 2.27 -22.84
N ASP A 20 1.83 3.33 -23.59
CA ASP A 20 2.82 4.32 -23.96
C ASP A 20 2.72 5.51 -23.00
N TRP A 21 3.63 5.58 -22.03
CA TRP A 21 3.70 6.69 -21.09
C TRP A 21 3.80 8.05 -21.77
N ALA A 22 4.33 8.13 -23.00
CA ALA A 22 4.43 9.39 -23.74
C ALA A 22 3.06 10.00 -24.09
N GLN A 23 1.98 9.21 -24.06
CA GLN A 23 0.61 9.71 -24.23
C GLN A 23 0.00 10.27 -22.94
N SER A 24 0.72 10.19 -21.82
CA SER A 24 0.25 10.71 -20.54
C SER A 24 0.41 12.22 -20.47
N VAL A 25 -0.52 12.89 -19.80
CA VAL A 25 -0.45 14.32 -19.50
C VAL A 25 -0.08 14.47 -18.04
N CYS A 26 1.19 14.80 -17.79
CA CYS A 26 1.68 15.06 -16.45
C CYS A 26 1.78 16.56 -16.16
N THR A 27 1.45 16.97 -14.93
CA THR A 27 1.56 18.34 -14.44
C THR A 27 2.03 18.33 -12.99
N VAL A 28 2.97 19.23 -12.68
CA VAL A 28 3.35 19.55 -11.30
C VAL A 28 2.93 20.98 -11.00
N ARG A 29 2.21 21.18 -9.90
CA ARG A 29 1.89 22.49 -9.33
C ARG A 29 2.72 22.70 -8.06
N PHE A 30 3.29 23.89 -7.92
CA PHE A 30 4.16 24.23 -6.81
C PHE A 30 4.10 25.73 -6.47
N ASP A 31 4.38 26.04 -5.21
CA ASP A 31 4.48 27.39 -4.67
C ASP A 31 5.94 27.81 -4.51
N VAL A 32 6.22 29.06 -4.85
CA VAL A 32 7.48 29.75 -4.52
C VAL A 32 7.13 31.07 -3.85
N GLN A 33 7.40 31.17 -2.54
CA GLN A 33 7.20 32.38 -1.76
C GLN A 33 5.76 32.94 -1.82
N GLY A 34 4.75 32.07 -1.87
CA GLY A 34 3.33 32.47 -1.91
C GLY A 34 2.76 32.70 -3.31
N ALA A 35 3.55 32.47 -4.37
CA ALA A 35 3.08 32.48 -5.76
C ALA A 35 3.01 31.06 -6.33
N ALA A 36 1.88 30.72 -6.95
CA ALA A 36 1.63 29.41 -7.55
C ALA A 36 2.15 29.34 -9.00
N PHE A 37 2.79 28.23 -9.31
CA PHE A 37 3.37 27.91 -10.62
C PHE A 37 3.02 26.49 -11.04
N SER A 38 3.16 26.20 -12.33
CA SER A 38 3.06 24.85 -12.85
C SER A 38 4.18 24.56 -13.85
N ILE A 39 4.53 23.28 -13.97
CA ILE A 39 5.49 22.81 -14.96
C ILE A 39 5.04 21.45 -15.50
N GLN A 40 5.21 21.27 -16.80
CA GLN A 40 5.04 19.98 -17.46
C GLN A 40 6.40 19.30 -17.65
N PRO A 41 6.45 17.97 -17.75
CA PRO A 41 7.69 17.25 -17.93
C PRO A 41 8.55 17.73 -19.10
N GLY A 42 9.87 17.73 -18.92
CA GLY A 42 10.84 18.18 -19.91
C GLY A 42 10.94 19.71 -20.05
N GLN A 43 10.08 20.47 -19.36
CA GLN A 43 10.18 21.93 -19.34
C GLN A 43 11.19 22.43 -18.32
N LYS A 44 11.60 23.69 -18.51
CA LYS A 44 12.42 24.45 -17.58
C LYS A 44 11.79 25.82 -17.34
N SER A 45 11.74 26.24 -16.09
CA SER A 45 11.38 27.60 -15.67
C SER A 45 12.56 28.28 -14.96
N THR A 46 12.33 29.49 -14.45
CA THR A 46 13.27 30.19 -13.55
C THR A 46 13.44 29.51 -12.19
N HIS A 47 12.49 28.65 -11.78
CA HIS A 47 12.44 28.08 -10.43
C HIS A 47 12.77 26.59 -10.39
N VAL A 48 12.47 25.85 -11.44
CA VAL A 48 12.62 24.39 -11.48
C VAL A 48 12.80 23.92 -12.93
N ARG A 49 13.62 22.90 -13.12
CA ARG A 49 13.64 22.08 -14.34
C ARG A 49 12.97 20.74 -14.05
N SER A 50 12.19 20.25 -14.99
CA SER A 50 11.62 18.91 -14.92
C SER A 50 12.25 18.02 -15.98
N GLU A 51 12.39 16.75 -15.67
CA GLU A 51 12.92 15.72 -16.55
C GLU A 51 11.97 14.54 -16.61
N TRP A 52 11.84 13.98 -17.80
CA TRP A 52 10.98 12.84 -18.10
C TRP A 52 11.81 11.70 -18.65
N VAL A 53 11.86 10.59 -17.93
CA VAL A 53 12.69 9.45 -18.31
C VAL A 53 11.82 8.20 -18.45
N ILE A 54 11.66 7.71 -19.67
CA ILE A 54 11.01 6.43 -19.95
C ILE A 54 12.08 5.40 -20.31
N THR A 55 12.05 4.24 -19.67
CA THR A 55 12.99 3.13 -19.90
C THR A 55 12.25 1.80 -20.05
N GLN A 56 12.86 0.86 -20.76
CA GLN A 56 12.38 -0.52 -20.79
C GLN A 56 12.85 -1.25 -19.53
N VAL A 57 11.98 -2.10 -18.99
CA VAL A 57 12.27 -3.00 -17.87
C VAL A 57 11.76 -4.40 -18.22
N ALA A 58 12.09 -5.39 -17.39
CA ALA A 58 11.48 -6.71 -17.49
C ALA A 58 9.94 -6.56 -17.47
N CYS A 59 9.27 -7.28 -18.36
CA CYS A 59 7.82 -7.26 -18.52
C CYS A 59 7.18 -5.90 -18.87
N GLY A 60 7.92 -4.83 -19.17
CA GLY A 60 7.26 -3.56 -19.49
C GLY A 60 8.13 -2.32 -19.55
N THR A 61 7.59 -1.21 -19.04
CA THR A 61 8.24 0.11 -19.07
C THR A 61 8.18 0.81 -17.72
N ARG A 62 9.17 1.65 -17.44
CA ARG A 62 9.26 2.51 -16.27
C ARG A 62 9.33 3.96 -16.70
N MET A 63 8.49 4.81 -16.12
CA MET A 63 8.49 6.26 -16.29
C MET A 63 8.89 6.95 -14.99
N ARG A 64 9.81 7.91 -15.09
CA ARG A 64 10.21 8.77 -13.97
C ARG A 64 9.97 10.24 -14.32
N LEU A 65 9.35 10.95 -13.40
CA LEU A 65 9.25 12.40 -13.40
C LEU A 65 10.18 12.94 -12.31
N ILE A 66 11.25 13.60 -12.73
CA ILE A 66 12.29 14.12 -11.84
C ILE A 66 12.23 15.64 -11.86
N LEU A 67 12.24 16.25 -10.67
CA LEU A 67 12.34 17.69 -10.51
C LEU A 67 13.76 18.06 -10.07
N HIS A 68 14.25 19.13 -10.65
CA HIS A 68 15.54 19.77 -10.37
C HIS A 68 15.26 21.20 -9.90
N PRO A 69 14.95 21.43 -8.61
CA PRO A 69 14.71 22.76 -8.09
C PRO A 69 15.95 23.65 -8.25
N LEU A 70 15.76 24.88 -8.75
CA LEU A 70 16.80 25.92 -8.79
C LEU A 70 16.71 26.85 -7.56
N VAL A 71 15.54 26.84 -6.93
CA VAL A 71 15.23 27.45 -5.63
C VAL A 71 14.34 26.47 -4.86
N PRO A 72 14.22 26.59 -3.53
CA PRO A 72 13.25 25.80 -2.78
C PRO A 72 11.83 25.99 -3.33
N ILE A 73 11.16 24.90 -3.66
CA ILE A 73 9.76 24.89 -4.12
C ILE A 73 8.91 24.08 -3.15
N LYS A 74 7.67 24.52 -2.89
CA LYS A 74 6.72 23.75 -2.09
C LYS A 74 5.72 23.08 -3.02
N ILE A 75 5.61 21.76 -2.99
CA ILE A 75 4.71 21.01 -3.85
C ILE A 75 3.25 21.28 -3.46
N GLU A 76 2.39 21.51 -4.45
CA GLU A 76 0.94 21.59 -4.28
C GLU A 76 0.25 20.36 -4.86
N GLU A 77 0.70 19.89 -6.03
CA GLU A 77 0.19 18.68 -6.67
C GLU A 77 1.25 18.10 -7.61
N VAL A 78 1.36 16.78 -7.63
CA VAL A 78 2.05 16.02 -8.67
C VAL A 78 1.07 15.02 -9.25
N ARG A 79 0.82 15.09 -10.56
CA ARG A 79 -0.20 14.28 -11.21
C ARG A 79 0.14 13.91 -12.65
N CYS A 80 -0.26 12.70 -13.06
CA CYS A 80 -0.27 12.23 -14.43
C CYS A 80 -1.62 11.64 -14.81
N ASP A 81 -2.16 12.02 -15.95
CA ASP A 81 -3.36 11.45 -16.53
C ASP A 81 -3.00 10.60 -17.75
N LEU A 82 -3.50 9.36 -17.80
CA LEU A 82 -3.37 8.47 -18.95
C LEU A 82 -4.76 8.11 -19.46
N LYS A 83 -4.98 8.26 -20.77
CA LYS A 83 -6.22 7.82 -21.41
C LYS A 83 -6.09 6.36 -21.82
N MET A 84 -6.81 5.48 -21.15
CA MET A 84 -6.85 4.06 -21.46
C MET A 84 -8.20 3.46 -21.06
N VAL A 85 -8.80 2.70 -21.99
CA VAL A 85 -10.04 1.97 -21.76
C VAL A 85 -9.71 0.64 -21.08
N VAL A 86 -10.53 0.24 -20.12
CA VAL A 86 -10.50 -1.10 -19.52
C VAL A 86 -11.71 -1.86 -20.07
N ASP A 87 -11.48 -3.09 -20.56
CA ASP A 87 -12.58 -3.93 -21.04
C ASP A 87 -13.53 -4.27 -19.89
N SER A 88 -14.83 -4.30 -20.16
CA SER A 88 -15.83 -4.60 -19.12
C SER A 88 -15.72 -6.00 -18.53
N ASN A 89 -15.05 -6.92 -19.22
CA ASN A 89 -14.82 -8.29 -18.75
C ASN A 89 -13.52 -8.43 -17.95
N ASP A 90 -12.69 -7.39 -17.92
CA ASP A 90 -11.42 -7.43 -17.19
C ASP A 90 -11.62 -7.05 -15.72
N PRO A 91 -11.18 -7.91 -14.78
CA PRO A 91 -11.15 -7.51 -13.38
C PRO A 91 -10.14 -6.38 -13.17
N LEU A 92 -10.51 -5.46 -12.28
CA LEU A 92 -9.69 -4.36 -11.81
C LEU A 92 -9.30 -4.62 -10.36
N PHE A 93 -8.02 -4.67 -10.04
CA PHE A 93 -7.55 -4.75 -8.67
C PHE A 93 -6.91 -3.43 -8.26
N PHE A 94 -7.24 -2.96 -7.06
CA PHE A 94 -6.59 -1.81 -6.44
C PHE A 94 -6.08 -2.20 -5.05
N ASN A 95 -4.80 -1.93 -4.79
CA ASN A 95 -4.22 -2.18 -3.49
C ASN A 95 -4.68 -1.13 -2.48
N GLY A 96 -5.12 -1.59 -1.30
CA GLY A 96 -5.56 -0.74 -0.21
C GLY A 96 -4.43 0.05 0.44
N TYR A 97 -4.77 1.11 1.17
CA TYR A 97 -3.82 2.01 1.82
C TYR A 97 -3.02 1.34 2.95
N GLN A 98 -3.69 0.57 3.80
CA GLN A 98 -3.09 -0.10 4.96
C GLN A 98 -3.75 -1.46 5.21
N SER A 99 -3.26 -2.21 6.20
CA SER A 99 -3.63 -3.61 6.48
C SER A 99 -5.13 -3.87 6.62
N TRP A 100 -5.92 -2.87 7.02
CA TRP A 100 -7.38 -2.96 7.17
C TRP A 100 -8.16 -2.33 6.01
N THR A 101 -7.49 -1.86 4.97
CA THR A 101 -8.15 -1.34 3.76
C THR A 101 -8.42 -2.47 2.78
N ASP A 102 -9.63 -2.50 2.23
CA ASP A 102 -10.02 -3.50 1.23
C ASP A 102 -9.06 -3.52 0.04
N SER A 103 -8.60 -4.72 -0.32
CA SER A 103 -7.82 -4.99 -1.53
C SER A 103 -8.48 -6.16 -2.25
N ARG A 104 -9.23 -5.86 -3.31
CA ARG A 104 -10.00 -6.86 -4.04
C ARG A 104 -10.15 -6.51 -5.51
N GLU A 105 -10.61 -7.49 -6.28
CA GLU A 105 -10.99 -7.28 -7.68
C GLU A 105 -12.39 -6.65 -7.78
N TRP A 106 -12.55 -5.83 -8.81
CA TRP A 106 -13.74 -5.05 -9.14
C TRP A 106 -14.10 -5.26 -10.60
N CYS A 107 -15.39 -5.20 -10.90
CA CYS A 107 -15.90 -5.03 -12.25
C CYS A 107 -16.06 -3.53 -12.55
N VAL A 108 -15.92 -3.11 -13.81
CA VAL A 108 -16.05 -1.70 -14.22
C VAL A 108 -17.39 -1.02 -13.84
N ASN A 109 -18.43 -1.81 -13.53
CA ASN A 109 -19.76 -1.32 -13.13
C ASN A 109 -19.98 -1.28 -11.61
N ASP A 110 -18.99 -1.68 -10.82
CA ASP A 110 -19.06 -1.66 -9.36
C ASP A 110 -18.90 -0.24 -8.81
N THR A 111 -19.28 -0.08 -7.55
CA THR A 111 -19.03 1.12 -6.75
C THR A 111 -18.23 0.72 -5.53
N MET A 112 -17.17 1.47 -5.22
CA MET A 112 -16.44 1.24 -3.98
C MET A 112 -17.31 1.58 -2.75
N PRO A 113 -17.35 0.69 -1.74
CA PRO A 113 -18.14 0.88 -0.55
C PRO A 113 -17.60 2.09 0.20
N HIS A 114 -18.50 2.87 0.76
CA HIS A 114 -18.16 4.07 1.51
C HIS A 114 -19.08 4.18 2.72
N LEU A 115 -18.59 4.92 3.69
CA LEU A 115 -19.37 5.25 4.87
C LEU A 115 -20.53 6.17 4.53
N SER A 116 -21.75 5.72 4.82
CA SER A 116 -22.94 6.55 4.67
C SER A 116 -22.80 7.82 5.51
N TRP A 117 -23.22 8.96 4.95
CA TRP A 117 -23.22 10.24 5.65
C TRP A 117 -24.07 10.22 6.95
N LEU A 118 -25.03 9.31 7.03
CA LEU A 118 -25.86 9.08 8.23
C LEU A 118 -25.04 8.54 9.41
N ALA A 119 -23.88 7.93 9.16
CA ALA A 119 -23.00 7.40 10.19
C ALA A 119 -22.12 8.47 10.88
N LYS A 120 -22.16 9.74 10.43
CA LYS A 120 -21.30 10.84 10.95
C LYS A 120 -21.25 10.94 12.48
N PRO A 121 -22.36 10.82 13.24
CA PRO A 121 -22.29 10.87 14.71
C PRO A 121 -21.50 9.71 15.31
N LEU A 122 -21.67 8.50 14.76
CA LEU A 122 -20.93 7.30 15.19
C LEU A 122 -19.46 7.39 14.80
N VAL A 123 -19.16 7.86 13.58
CA VAL A 123 -17.79 8.12 13.13
C VAL A 123 -17.10 9.11 14.06
N LYS A 124 -17.76 10.22 14.42
CA LYS A 124 -17.18 11.22 15.34
C LYS A 124 -16.85 10.62 16.72
N LYS A 125 -17.69 9.71 17.23
CA LYS A 125 -17.53 9.07 18.54
C LYS A 125 -16.47 7.97 18.53
N TYR A 126 -16.53 7.05 17.58
CA TYR A 126 -15.71 5.83 17.56
C TYR A 126 -14.52 5.89 16.60
N LYS A 127 -14.42 6.94 15.77
CA LYS A 127 -13.27 7.22 14.89
C LYS A 127 -12.92 6.10 13.91
N PHE A 128 -13.90 5.30 13.52
CA PHE A 128 -13.64 4.11 12.71
C PHE A 128 -13.35 4.42 11.23
N ASP A 129 -13.58 5.66 10.79
CA ASP A 129 -13.09 6.21 9.52
C ASP A 129 -11.56 6.21 9.41
N ARG A 130 -10.86 6.15 10.55
CA ARG A 130 -9.39 6.04 10.61
C ARG A 130 -8.86 4.62 10.33
N TYR A 131 -9.73 3.61 10.31
CA TYR A 131 -9.34 2.21 10.09
C TYR A 131 -9.36 1.80 8.61
N GLY A 132 -9.37 2.78 7.70
CA GLY A 132 -9.22 2.58 6.27
C GLY A 132 -8.51 3.78 5.65
N ASP A 133 -8.88 4.12 4.44
CA ASP A 133 -8.29 5.16 3.60
C ASP A 133 -9.18 6.38 3.40
N THR A 134 -10.38 6.40 3.99
CA THR A 134 -11.36 7.50 3.83
C THR A 134 -10.84 8.88 4.25
N VAL A 135 -9.90 8.92 5.19
CA VAL A 135 -9.24 10.16 5.65
C VAL A 135 -8.11 10.62 4.74
N VAL A 136 -7.59 9.72 3.90
CA VAL A 136 -6.51 9.98 2.93
C VAL A 136 -7.10 10.36 1.58
N ARG A 137 -8.08 9.58 1.10
CA ARG A 137 -8.77 9.82 -0.18
C ARG A 137 -10.28 9.71 -0.02
N PRO A 138 -11.05 10.75 -0.44
CA PRO A 138 -12.49 10.65 -0.46
C PRO A 138 -12.95 9.69 -1.56
N PHE A 139 -13.90 8.82 -1.21
CA PHE A 139 -14.50 7.87 -2.14
C PHE A 139 -15.43 8.56 -3.14
N SER A 140 -15.38 8.13 -4.40
CA SER A 140 -16.42 8.46 -5.37
C SER A 140 -17.65 7.59 -5.14
N HIS A 141 -18.84 8.20 -5.15
CA HIS A 141 -20.12 7.48 -5.06
C HIS A 141 -20.60 6.95 -6.43
N ARG A 142 -19.79 7.09 -7.48
CA ARG A 142 -20.16 6.73 -8.85
C ARG A 142 -19.66 5.34 -9.21
N LYS A 143 -20.45 4.63 -10.02
CA LYS A 143 -20.04 3.36 -10.63
C LYS A 143 -18.82 3.57 -11.52
N GLY A 144 -17.90 2.62 -11.52
CA GLY A 144 -16.70 2.65 -12.36
C GLY A 144 -15.65 3.67 -11.94
N HIS A 145 -15.75 4.20 -10.72
CA HIS A 145 -14.77 5.11 -10.14
C HIS A 145 -14.05 4.38 -9.02
N PHE A 146 -12.76 4.15 -9.21
CA PHE A 146 -11.94 3.34 -8.31
C PHE A 146 -10.67 4.08 -7.93
N HIS A 147 -10.16 3.82 -6.73
CA HIS A 147 -8.84 4.27 -6.31
C HIS A 147 -8.10 3.20 -5.51
N GLY A 148 -6.79 3.32 -5.46
CA GLY A 148 -5.89 2.49 -4.67
C GLY A 148 -4.54 3.16 -4.50
N PHE A 149 -3.62 2.44 -3.86
CA PHE A 149 -2.34 2.97 -3.41
C PHE A 149 -1.21 2.05 -3.82
N SER A 150 -0.09 2.64 -4.23
CA SER A 150 1.13 1.96 -4.70
C SER A 150 0.97 1.19 -6.01
N PHE A 151 -0.03 0.32 -6.16
CA PHE A 151 -0.25 -0.44 -7.39
C PHE A 151 -1.72 -0.79 -7.66
N ALA A 152 -2.01 -1.09 -8.93
CA ALA A 152 -3.29 -1.55 -9.43
C ALA A 152 -3.08 -2.48 -10.63
N THR A 153 -4.02 -3.39 -10.88
CA THR A 153 -3.92 -4.35 -12.00
C THR A 153 -5.21 -4.46 -12.80
N ILE A 154 -5.09 -4.85 -14.06
CA ILE A 154 -6.20 -5.09 -14.98
C ILE A 154 -6.03 -6.48 -15.61
N GLY A 155 -7.09 -7.28 -15.63
CA GLY A 155 -7.10 -8.58 -16.30
C GLY A 155 -6.79 -9.76 -15.38
N SER A 156 -6.96 -10.95 -15.95
CA SER A 156 -6.81 -12.23 -15.23
C SER A 156 -5.36 -12.55 -14.90
N ASP A 157 -5.15 -13.62 -14.13
CA ASP A 157 -3.80 -14.08 -13.77
C ASP A 157 -2.98 -14.61 -14.95
N LEU A 158 -3.62 -14.96 -16.07
CA LEU A 158 -2.93 -15.41 -17.29
C LEU A 158 -2.48 -14.24 -18.18
N GLN A 159 -3.14 -13.08 -18.07
CA GLN A 159 -2.83 -11.88 -18.84
C GLN A 159 -3.20 -10.65 -18.03
N LYS A 160 -2.22 -10.10 -17.34
CA LYS A 160 -2.35 -8.99 -16.39
C LYS A 160 -1.56 -7.79 -16.87
N THR A 161 -2.20 -6.63 -16.88
CA THR A 161 -1.54 -5.33 -16.98
C THR A 161 -1.41 -4.78 -15.57
N PHE A 162 -0.20 -4.41 -15.15
CA PHE A 162 0.13 -3.97 -13.80
C PHE A 162 0.65 -2.55 -13.85
N PHE A 163 0.03 -1.66 -13.08
CA PHE A 163 0.57 -0.34 -12.78
C PHE A 163 1.12 -0.32 -11.36
N GLY A 164 2.35 0.12 -11.18
CA GLY A 164 2.96 0.21 -9.85
C GLY A 164 3.85 1.42 -9.68
N SER A 165 4.03 1.83 -8.44
CA SER A 165 4.91 2.91 -8.02
C SER A 165 6.16 2.33 -7.37
N LEU A 166 7.34 2.81 -7.77
CA LEU A 166 8.64 2.35 -7.28
C LEU A 166 9.25 3.26 -6.22
N ASN A 167 8.56 4.34 -5.85
CA ASN A 167 9.03 5.28 -4.84
C ASN A 167 7.84 5.76 -4.02
N GLU A 168 7.82 5.48 -2.71
CA GLU A 168 6.82 6.00 -1.76
C GLU A 168 7.43 6.86 -0.64
N LYS A 169 8.72 7.21 -0.76
CA LYS A 169 9.49 7.87 0.29
C LYS A 169 8.89 9.21 0.75
N ASP A 170 8.34 9.96 -0.20
CA ASP A 170 7.93 11.34 0.00
C ASP A 170 6.40 11.50 0.02
N GLY A 171 5.67 10.38 0.12
CA GLY A 171 4.21 10.33 0.06
C GLY A 171 3.72 9.12 -0.72
N PHE A 172 2.48 8.68 -0.50
CA PHE A 172 1.90 7.56 -1.25
C PHE A 172 1.50 7.95 -2.67
N THR A 173 1.73 7.08 -3.65
CA THR A 173 1.18 7.20 -5.00
C THR A 173 -0.24 6.65 -4.99
N ILE A 174 -1.18 7.51 -5.37
CA ILE A 174 -2.60 7.21 -5.51
C ILE A 174 -2.89 6.94 -6.98
N LEU A 175 -3.46 5.77 -7.27
CA LEU A 175 -3.90 5.35 -8.59
C LEU A 175 -5.43 5.42 -8.62
N GLU A 176 -5.98 6.12 -9.59
CA GLU A 176 -7.44 6.20 -9.78
C GLU A 176 -7.82 5.82 -11.20
N TYR A 177 -8.98 5.18 -11.35
CA TYR A 177 -9.57 4.91 -12.64
C TYR A 177 -11.01 5.40 -12.71
N PHE A 178 -11.32 6.11 -13.79
CA PHE A 178 -12.64 6.65 -14.10
C PHE A 178 -13.13 6.05 -15.41
N HIS A 179 -13.94 4.99 -15.32
CA HIS A 179 -14.36 4.19 -16.48
C HIS A 179 -15.17 5.01 -17.50
N ASP A 180 -16.08 5.88 -17.04
CA ASP A 180 -16.89 6.80 -17.87
C ASP A 180 -16.04 7.75 -18.73
N LYS A 181 -14.78 7.97 -18.34
CA LYS A 181 -13.84 8.87 -19.01
C LYS A 181 -12.69 8.13 -19.69
N ALA A 182 -12.62 6.80 -19.56
CA ALA A 182 -11.48 5.99 -19.97
C ALA A 182 -10.15 6.57 -19.46
N ARG A 183 -10.09 6.95 -18.19
CA ARG A 183 -9.01 7.79 -17.65
C ARG A 183 -8.42 7.21 -16.37
N TRP A 184 -7.12 6.98 -16.41
CA TRP A 184 -6.28 6.70 -15.25
C TRP A 184 -5.65 8.00 -14.76
N VAL A 185 -5.57 8.14 -13.44
CA VAL A 185 -4.87 9.24 -12.78
C VAL A 185 -3.87 8.66 -11.79
N PHE A 186 -2.63 9.09 -11.89
CA PHE A 186 -1.55 8.77 -10.98
C PHE A 186 -1.17 10.06 -10.27
N SER A 187 -1.31 10.12 -8.96
CA SER A 187 -0.99 11.33 -8.18
C SER A 187 -0.17 10.99 -6.96
N LYS A 188 0.62 11.95 -6.48
CA LYS A 188 1.45 11.79 -5.28
C LYS A 188 0.84 12.54 -4.11
N ASP A 189 0.70 11.87 -2.97
CA ASP A 189 0.28 12.50 -1.71
C ASP A 189 1.47 13.17 -1.00
N ASN A 190 1.99 14.22 -1.61
CA ASN A 190 3.17 14.97 -1.14
C ASN A 190 2.94 16.49 -1.12
N ALA A 191 1.68 16.92 -1.11
CA ALA A 191 1.34 18.32 -1.00
C ALA A 191 1.91 18.91 0.30
N GLY A 192 2.60 20.03 0.19
CA GLY A 192 3.29 20.68 1.30
C GLY A 192 4.77 20.31 1.46
N CYS A 193 5.25 19.26 0.78
CA CYS A 193 6.68 18.92 0.77
C CYS A 193 7.50 20.04 0.12
N VAL A 194 8.60 20.42 0.76
CA VAL A 194 9.53 21.42 0.23
C VAL A 194 10.72 20.72 -0.40
N LEU A 195 10.87 20.86 -1.72
CA LEU A 195 11.98 20.28 -2.47
C LEU A 195 13.10 21.32 -2.63
N LYS A 196 14.31 20.93 -2.25
CA LYS A 196 15.53 21.75 -2.37
C LYS A 196 16.53 21.15 -3.34
N ASP A 197 16.54 19.83 -3.44
CA ASP A 197 17.46 19.04 -4.25
C ASP A 197 16.69 18.22 -5.29
N GLU A 198 17.43 17.62 -6.22
CA GLU A 198 16.87 16.70 -7.22
C GLU A 198 16.01 15.62 -6.54
N SER A 199 14.78 15.45 -7.03
CA SER A 199 13.81 14.53 -6.43
C SER A 199 12.96 13.85 -7.51
N CYS A 200 12.85 12.53 -7.45
CA CYS A 200 11.96 11.74 -8.31
C CYS A 200 10.54 11.75 -7.71
N VAL A 201 9.67 12.63 -8.23
CA VAL A 201 8.34 12.89 -7.65
C VAL A 201 7.28 11.88 -8.11
N LEU A 202 7.49 11.21 -9.24
CA LEU A 202 6.75 10.01 -9.64
C LEU A 202 7.71 9.01 -10.27
N ASP A 203 7.58 7.75 -9.88
CA ASP A 203 8.35 6.64 -10.41
C ASP A 203 7.39 5.47 -10.65
N LEU A 204 6.92 5.33 -11.89
CA LEU A 204 5.82 4.44 -12.25
C LEU A 204 6.28 3.35 -13.20
N VAL A 205 5.70 2.16 -13.08
CA VAL A 205 5.86 1.05 -14.02
C VAL A 205 4.52 0.67 -14.63
N CYS A 206 4.57 0.26 -15.90
CA CYS A 206 3.50 -0.50 -16.54
C CYS A 206 4.10 -1.81 -17.02
N LEU A 207 3.61 -2.92 -16.48
CA LEU A 207 4.09 -4.27 -16.78
C LEU A 207 2.94 -5.10 -17.38
N ASP A 208 3.27 -6.02 -18.27
CA ASP A 208 2.33 -6.93 -18.92
C ASP A 208 2.92 -8.35 -18.89
N GLY A 209 2.13 -9.32 -18.42
CA GLY A 209 2.55 -10.72 -18.28
C GLY A 209 1.51 -11.56 -17.54
N THR A 210 1.91 -12.72 -17.03
CA THR A 210 1.13 -13.45 -16.03
C THR A 210 1.19 -12.74 -14.67
N SER A 211 0.34 -13.15 -13.73
CA SER A 211 0.35 -12.64 -12.34
C SER A 211 1.75 -12.74 -11.73
N ASP A 212 2.34 -13.93 -11.72
CA ASP A 212 3.66 -14.18 -11.15
C ASP A 212 4.73 -13.29 -11.81
N GLU A 213 4.73 -13.19 -13.14
CA GLU A 213 5.72 -12.40 -13.89
C GLU A 213 5.67 -10.91 -13.53
N VAL A 214 4.48 -10.31 -13.42
CA VAL A 214 4.36 -8.87 -13.14
C VAL A 214 4.63 -8.53 -11.68
N TYR A 215 4.20 -9.37 -10.74
CA TYR A 215 4.47 -9.18 -9.32
C TYR A 215 5.95 -9.38 -8.99
N ASP A 216 6.58 -10.44 -9.51
CA ASP A 216 8.01 -10.70 -9.30
C ASP A 216 8.87 -9.57 -9.89
N ALA A 217 8.55 -9.12 -11.12
CA ALA A 217 9.24 -7.99 -11.73
C ALA A 217 9.08 -6.70 -10.91
N TYR A 218 7.89 -6.43 -10.37
CA TYR A 218 7.65 -5.27 -9.53
C TYR A 218 8.46 -5.30 -8.22
N PHE A 219 8.44 -6.42 -7.48
CA PHE A 219 9.23 -6.56 -6.25
C PHE A 219 10.74 -6.53 -6.50
N GLN A 220 11.19 -7.11 -7.61
CA GLN A 220 12.58 -7.02 -8.04
C GLN A 220 13.01 -5.56 -8.31
N LEU A 221 12.17 -4.77 -8.98
CA LEU A 221 12.43 -3.35 -9.25
C LEU A 221 12.42 -2.49 -7.97
N LEU A 222 11.61 -2.87 -6.97
CA LEU A 222 11.64 -2.27 -5.63
C LEU A 222 12.87 -2.68 -4.81
N GLY A 223 13.61 -3.70 -5.24
CA GLY A 223 14.69 -4.29 -4.45
C GLY A 223 14.20 -5.04 -3.21
N ILE A 224 12.93 -5.45 -3.18
CA ILE A 224 12.33 -6.21 -2.09
C ILE A 224 12.57 -7.69 -2.35
N ASN A 225 13.30 -8.33 -1.44
CA ASN A 225 13.49 -9.77 -1.50
C ASN A 225 12.29 -10.48 -0.87
N PRO A 226 11.95 -11.69 -1.33
CA PRO A 226 10.99 -12.54 -0.65
C PRO A 226 11.33 -12.71 0.84
N PRO A 227 10.32 -12.81 1.73
CA PRO A 227 10.53 -13.06 3.14
C PRO A 227 11.44 -14.28 3.37
N ARG A 228 12.48 -14.11 4.18
CA ARG A 228 13.44 -15.18 4.49
C ARG A 228 13.02 -16.07 5.67
N MET A 229 11.95 -15.68 6.37
CA MET A 229 11.49 -16.33 7.59
C MET A 229 10.42 -17.36 7.26
N SER A 230 10.49 -18.53 7.89
CA SER A 230 9.41 -19.50 7.85
C SER A 230 8.16 -18.96 8.56
N HIS A 231 7.00 -19.50 8.21
CA HIS A 231 5.78 -19.26 8.97
C HIS A 231 6.00 -19.63 10.44
N ALA A 232 5.37 -18.86 11.33
CA ALA A 232 5.40 -19.08 12.77
C ALA A 232 3.98 -19.21 13.30
N THR A 233 3.85 -19.97 14.38
CA THR A 233 2.62 -20.15 15.15
C THR A 233 2.65 -19.27 16.38
N GLY A 234 1.52 -18.64 16.69
CA GLY A 234 1.43 -17.68 17.79
C GLY A 234 0.09 -17.74 18.50
N TRP A 235 0.13 -17.51 19.81
CA TRP A 235 -1.02 -17.15 20.61
C TRP A 235 -0.96 -15.66 20.87
N THR A 236 -2.09 -14.97 20.80
CA THR A 236 -2.20 -13.53 21.13
C THR A 236 -3.34 -13.31 22.12
N SER A 237 -3.14 -12.40 23.08
CA SER A 237 -4.18 -12.04 24.04
C SER A 237 -5.30 -11.18 23.44
N TRP A 238 -5.07 -10.53 22.28
CA TRP A 238 -5.96 -9.49 21.75
C TRP A 238 -7.37 -9.97 21.44
N TYR A 239 -7.50 -11.03 20.64
CA TYR A 239 -8.80 -11.47 20.10
C TYR A 239 -9.72 -12.18 21.11
N ASN A 240 -9.31 -12.24 22.38
CA ASN A 240 -10.15 -12.75 23.48
C ASN A 240 -10.32 -11.71 24.59
N TYR A 241 -9.23 -11.04 24.98
CA TYR A 241 -9.23 -10.15 26.15
C TYR A 241 -9.21 -8.66 25.79
N TYR A 242 -8.84 -8.30 24.56
CA TYR A 242 -8.49 -6.92 24.20
C TYR A 242 -7.55 -6.34 25.28
N GLN A 243 -7.84 -5.13 25.79
CA GLN A 243 -7.05 -4.48 26.84
C GLN A 243 -7.26 -5.04 28.26
N ASN A 244 -8.21 -5.95 28.45
CA ASN A 244 -8.57 -6.49 29.76
C ASN A 244 -7.71 -7.71 30.14
N ILE A 245 -6.40 -7.50 30.15
CA ILE A 245 -5.39 -8.49 30.53
C ILE A 245 -4.82 -8.20 31.92
N SER A 246 -4.24 -9.22 32.55
CA SER A 246 -3.48 -9.14 33.80
C SER A 246 -2.49 -10.29 33.88
N GLU A 247 -1.50 -10.19 34.75
CA GLU A 247 -0.52 -11.24 35.05
C GLU A 247 -1.22 -12.58 35.30
N THR A 248 -2.26 -12.60 36.14
CA THR A 248 -3.06 -13.81 36.42
C THR A 248 -3.73 -14.40 35.17
N ILE A 249 -4.31 -13.56 34.31
CA ILE A 249 -4.98 -14.03 33.07
C ILE A 249 -3.95 -14.64 32.12
N ILE A 250 -2.80 -13.97 31.96
CA ILE A 250 -1.73 -14.41 31.07
C ILE A 250 -1.13 -15.72 31.57
N GLU A 251 -0.81 -15.82 32.86
CA GLU A 251 -0.26 -17.04 33.45
C GLU A 251 -1.23 -18.22 33.35
N LYS A 252 -2.53 -17.98 33.53
CA LYS A 252 -3.54 -19.02 33.34
C LYS A 252 -3.56 -19.56 31.91
N ASN A 253 -3.42 -18.70 30.90
CA ASN A 253 -3.35 -19.13 29.50
C ASN A 253 -2.03 -19.88 29.24
N LEU A 254 -0.92 -19.34 29.72
CA LEU A 254 0.42 -19.92 29.58
C LEU A 254 0.51 -21.33 30.17
N ALA A 255 -0.16 -21.59 31.29
CA ALA A 255 -0.20 -22.90 31.93
C ALA A 255 -0.86 -24.02 31.09
N ASN A 256 -1.57 -23.69 29.99
CA ASN A 256 -2.11 -24.69 29.08
C ASN A 256 -1.08 -25.19 28.05
N PHE A 257 0.10 -24.57 27.99
CA PHE A 257 1.16 -24.95 27.06
C PHE A 257 2.18 -25.89 27.73
N ASN A 258 2.61 -26.89 26.98
CA ASN A 258 3.62 -27.88 27.34
C ASN A 258 4.32 -28.39 26.08
N ASP A 259 5.24 -29.36 26.22
CA ASP A 259 6.03 -29.89 25.10
C ASP A 259 5.19 -30.49 23.95
N GLN A 260 3.95 -30.91 24.19
CA GLN A 260 3.09 -31.52 23.16
C GLN A 260 2.31 -30.51 22.31
N ASN A 261 2.08 -29.29 22.81
CA ASN A 261 1.26 -28.26 22.15
C ASN A 261 1.96 -26.90 22.10
N ARG A 262 3.28 -26.88 22.27
CA ARG A 262 4.11 -25.69 22.18
C ARG A 262 4.00 -25.05 20.79
N ILE A 263 3.95 -23.72 20.79
CA ILE A 263 3.95 -22.86 19.60
C ILE A 263 5.21 -21.99 19.57
N ASP A 264 5.45 -21.27 18.47
CA ASP A 264 6.67 -20.47 18.33
C ASP A 264 6.65 -19.22 19.24
N PHE A 265 5.50 -18.54 19.31
CA PHE A 265 5.35 -17.28 20.05
C PHE A 265 4.16 -17.29 21.00
N PHE A 266 4.37 -16.77 22.20
CA PHE A 266 3.29 -16.41 23.11
C PHE A 266 3.30 -14.88 23.25
N GLN A 267 2.34 -14.23 22.59
CA GLN A 267 2.29 -12.78 22.43
C GLN A 267 1.32 -12.15 23.44
N ILE A 268 1.80 -11.16 24.20
CA ILE A 268 0.95 -10.34 25.08
C ILE A 268 0.70 -9.02 24.35
N ASP A 269 -0.54 -8.80 23.93
CA ASP A 269 -0.96 -7.64 23.13
C ASP A 269 -1.26 -6.41 24.01
N ASP A 270 -1.83 -5.36 23.41
CA ASP A 270 -2.22 -4.10 24.06
C ASP A 270 -2.99 -4.32 25.37
N GLY A 271 -2.55 -3.62 26.43
CA GLY A 271 -3.23 -3.57 27.73
C GLY A 271 -2.29 -3.70 28.94
N TYR A 272 -1.01 -3.99 28.74
CA TYR A 272 0.00 -4.09 29.82
C TYR A 272 0.53 -2.73 30.29
N GLN A 273 0.58 -1.78 29.36
CA GLN A 273 1.14 -0.45 29.56
C GLN A 273 0.14 0.49 30.26
N THR A 274 0.65 1.56 30.87
CA THR A 274 -0.18 2.58 31.53
C THR A 274 -0.96 3.45 30.54
N ALA A 275 -0.40 3.73 29.36
CA ALA A 275 -1.02 4.52 28.30
C ALA A 275 -0.42 4.23 26.92
N ILE A 276 -1.20 4.42 25.85
CA ILE A 276 -0.69 4.36 24.47
C ILE A 276 0.36 5.46 24.28
N GLY A 277 1.58 5.07 23.91
CA GLY A 277 2.74 5.96 23.77
C GLY A 277 3.72 5.93 24.96
N ASP A 278 3.32 5.37 26.11
CA ASP A 278 4.22 5.06 27.22
C ASP A 278 4.44 3.54 27.30
N TRP A 279 5.48 3.06 26.63
CA TRP A 279 5.80 1.63 26.56
C TRP A 279 6.79 1.17 27.64
N LEU A 280 7.23 2.09 28.51
CA LEU A 280 8.21 1.80 29.57
C LEU A 280 7.52 1.59 30.91
N SER A 281 6.37 2.23 31.12
CA SER A 281 5.56 2.06 32.31
C SER A 281 4.59 0.90 32.15
N VAL A 282 4.78 -0.14 32.95
CA VAL A 282 3.84 -1.26 33.07
C VAL A 282 2.80 -0.92 34.13
N ASP A 283 1.52 -1.17 33.86
CA ASP A 283 0.43 -0.97 34.83
C ASP A 283 0.62 -1.92 36.04
N PRO A 284 1.00 -1.38 37.23
CA PRO A 284 1.32 -2.22 38.38
C PRO A 284 0.09 -2.89 38.99
N ALA A 285 -1.14 -2.42 38.67
CA ALA A 285 -2.37 -3.08 39.09
C ALA A 285 -2.66 -4.34 38.27
N LYS A 286 -2.21 -4.38 37.01
CA LYS A 286 -2.35 -5.55 36.12
C LYS A 286 -1.16 -6.49 36.18
N PHE A 287 0.04 -5.94 36.28
CA PHE A 287 1.32 -6.67 36.22
C PHE A 287 2.26 -6.14 37.32
N SER A 288 2.00 -6.58 38.55
CA SER A 288 2.67 -6.05 39.75
C SER A 288 4.20 -6.29 39.78
N GLN A 289 4.66 -7.33 39.08
CA GLN A 289 6.07 -7.68 38.96
C GLN A 289 6.67 -7.23 37.61
N GLY A 290 5.95 -6.43 36.84
CA GLY A 290 6.31 -6.06 35.48
C GLY A 290 6.21 -7.25 34.49
N MET A 291 6.78 -7.07 33.29
CA MET A 291 6.64 -8.06 32.20
C MET A 291 7.72 -9.14 32.19
N LYS A 292 8.88 -8.88 32.81
CA LYS A 292 10.04 -9.79 32.77
C LYS A 292 9.71 -11.19 33.32
N PRO A 293 9.04 -11.35 34.48
CA PRO A 293 8.77 -12.68 35.02
C PRO A 293 7.92 -13.54 34.09
N ILE A 294 6.94 -12.95 33.42
CA ILE A 294 6.09 -13.65 32.45
C ILE A 294 6.91 -14.02 31.22
N ALA A 295 7.75 -13.12 30.69
CA ALA A 295 8.65 -13.44 29.58
C ALA A 295 9.60 -14.59 29.91
N ASP A 296 10.17 -14.60 31.13
CA ASP A 296 11.02 -15.70 31.61
C ASP A 296 10.24 -17.02 31.66
N LYS A 297 8.98 -17.02 32.14
CA LYS A 297 8.10 -18.20 32.15
C LYS A 297 7.79 -18.70 30.73
N ILE A 298 7.54 -17.80 29.78
CA ILE A 298 7.31 -18.15 28.37
C ILE A 298 8.55 -18.85 27.79
N HIS A 299 9.74 -18.27 28.00
CA HIS A 299 11.00 -18.85 27.55
C HIS A 299 11.30 -20.20 28.22
N ALA A 300 10.97 -20.36 29.50
CA ALA A 300 11.15 -21.62 30.23
C ALA A 300 10.31 -22.77 29.64
N LEU A 301 9.19 -22.47 28.98
CA LEU A 301 8.39 -23.44 28.22
C LEU A 301 8.91 -23.67 26.78
N GLY A 302 10.03 -23.04 26.41
CA GLY A 302 10.65 -23.16 25.10
C GLY A 302 9.95 -22.37 23.98
N MET A 303 9.03 -21.46 24.33
CA MET A 303 8.39 -20.53 23.40
C MET A 303 9.13 -19.19 23.39
N LYS A 304 8.88 -18.32 22.40
CA LYS A 304 9.40 -16.94 22.39
C LYS A 304 8.34 -15.98 22.94
N ALA A 305 8.74 -15.05 23.80
CA ALA A 305 7.86 -13.97 24.23
C ALA A 305 7.69 -12.93 23.11
N GLY A 306 6.45 -12.53 22.85
CA GLY A 306 6.07 -11.52 21.86
C GLY A 306 5.16 -10.44 22.44
#